data_AF-A0A1M7SVX4-F1
#
_entry.id   AF-A0A1M7SVX4-F1
#
_cell.length_a   1.000
_cell.length_b   1.000
_cell.length_c   1.000
_cell.angle_alpha   90.00
_cell.angle_beta   90.00
_cell.angle_gamma   90.00
#
_symmetry.space_group_name_H-M   'P 1'
#
loop_
_entity.id
_entity.type
_entity.pdbx_description
1 polymer ?
#
loop_
_entity_poly.entity_id
_entity_poly.type
_entity_poly.pdbx_seq_one_letter_code
_entity_poly.pdbx_strand_id
1 'polypeptide(L)'
;MHKPEKYGDDLSFRKALLNVTSNKSDVVTYEIGASGIGLRSIKPVFKDGQFIAIAELGLYLNKSFLEDIPNEQNFVQLYDEDGKKLEKPIVVTENEDLTKEISSEDLRKFIENEDYYFLNNGFLYNVIHMKDVEGNVVGLLISKTSLKEEVALQKKRNLMTTFLMSLVIVVIVVVLFMILRSINKQVKSINLTLEKVASGDLTVKLHGTSNEIGAIANTLNETLRKLQALFKDFQMSFVDINKAVSNYSMVTNQVEDVVN
;
A
#
# COMPACT_ATOMS: atom_id res chain seq x y z
N MET A 1 -16.02 53.32 4.94
CA MET A 1 -15.46 54.09 6.06
C MET A 1 -16.42 54.00 7.24
N HIS A 2 -15.96 53.57 8.42
CA HIS A 2 -16.86 53.38 9.57
C HIS A 2 -17.16 54.69 10.33
N LYS A 3 -16.36 55.76 10.16
CA LYS A 3 -16.57 57.10 10.74
C LYS A 3 -15.99 58.22 9.84
N PRO A 4 -16.73 58.69 8.82
CA PRO A 4 -16.24 59.71 7.88
C PRO A 4 -15.95 61.07 8.54
N GLU A 5 -16.54 61.33 9.71
CA GLU A 5 -16.34 62.55 10.51
C GLU A 5 -14.96 62.60 11.22
N LYS A 6 -14.24 61.47 11.29
CA LYS A 6 -12.97 61.36 12.03
C LYS A 6 -11.78 61.47 11.07
N TYR A 7 -10.96 62.50 11.24
CA TYR A 7 -9.76 62.75 10.44
C TYR A 7 -8.61 63.28 11.31
N GLY A 8 -7.38 63.22 10.79
CA GLY A 8 -6.19 63.74 11.48
C GLY A 8 -5.56 62.78 12.51
N ASP A 9 -5.93 61.49 12.50
CA ASP A 9 -5.22 60.47 13.28
C ASP A 9 -3.76 60.36 12.80
N ASP A 10 -2.81 60.28 13.73
CA ASP A 10 -1.43 59.95 13.39
C ASP A 10 -1.35 58.47 13.01
N LEU A 11 -0.95 58.19 11.77
CA LEU A 11 -0.79 56.84 11.24
C LEU A 11 0.67 56.41 11.15
N SER A 12 1.60 57.17 11.73
CA SER A 12 3.04 56.91 11.65
C SER A 12 3.45 55.58 12.29
N PHE A 13 2.63 55.02 13.17
CA PHE A 13 2.85 53.68 13.74
C PHE A 13 2.48 52.54 12.77
N ARG A 14 1.69 52.82 11.71
CA ARG A 14 1.26 51.84 10.71
C ARG A 14 2.33 51.65 9.65
N LYS A 15 3.30 50.79 9.96
CA LYS A 15 4.44 50.46 9.08
C LYS A 15 4.01 50.11 7.65
N ALA A 16 2.92 49.37 7.47
CA ALA A 16 2.46 49.01 6.13
C ALA A 16 1.95 50.20 5.32
N LEU A 17 1.28 51.17 5.95
CA LEU A 17 0.85 52.41 5.29
C LEU A 17 2.06 53.29 4.92
N LEU A 18 3.06 53.37 5.80
CA LEU A 18 4.33 54.04 5.50
C LEU A 18 5.05 53.39 4.31
N ASN A 19 5.06 52.06 4.24
CA ASN A 19 5.67 51.33 3.14
C ASN A 19 4.99 51.67 1.80
N VAL A 20 3.65 51.62 1.73
CA VAL A 20 2.90 51.95 0.50
C VAL A 20 3.05 53.42 0.11
N THR A 21 3.06 54.33 1.08
CA THR A 21 3.24 55.76 0.79
C THR A 21 4.65 56.09 0.30
N SER A 22 5.68 55.40 0.81
CA SER A 22 7.06 55.57 0.38
C SER A 22 7.32 54.91 -0.99
N ASN A 23 6.96 53.64 -1.12
CA ASN A 23 7.32 52.81 -2.27
C ASN A 23 6.33 52.90 -3.42
N LYS A 24 5.12 53.43 -3.17
CA LYS A 24 4.06 53.58 -4.17
C LYS A 24 3.69 52.25 -4.85
N SER A 25 3.79 51.15 -4.10
CA SER A 25 3.50 49.78 -4.54
C SER A 25 2.42 49.13 -3.68
N ASP A 26 1.77 48.11 -4.24
CA ASP A 26 0.82 47.28 -3.51
C ASP A 26 1.53 46.52 -2.38
N VAL A 27 0.88 46.42 -1.21
CA VAL A 27 1.36 45.65 -0.05
C VAL A 27 0.26 44.73 0.45
N VAL A 28 0.60 43.47 0.69
CA VAL A 28 -0.23 42.51 1.44
C VAL A 28 0.59 42.05 2.63
N THR A 29 0.06 42.21 3.84
CA THR A 29 0.82 41.98 5.07
C THR A 29 -0.08 41.59 6.23
N TYR A 30 0.49 40.92 7.22
CA TYR A 30 -0.12 40.77 8.52
C TYR A 30 0.28 41.95 9.42
N GLU A 31 -0.67 42.54 10.13
CA GLU A 31 -0.44 43.58 11.14
C GLU A 31 -1.28 43.30 12.37
N ILE A 32 -0.75 43.59 13.55
CA ILE A 32 -1.51 43.53 14.80
C ILE A 32 -2.26 44.86 14.97
N GLY A 33 -3.55 44.77 15.28
CA GLY A 33 -4.33 45.92 15.72
C GLY A 33 -5.09 45.61 17.00
N ALA A 34 -5.94 46.54 17.43
CA ALA A 34 -6.72 46.44 18.66
C ALA A 34 -7.61 45.18 18.77
N SER A 35 -7.93 44.52 17.66
CA SER A 35 -8.75 43.30 17.61
C SER A 35 -7.94 42.04 17.25
N GLY A 36 -6.61 42.10 17.39
CA GLY A 36 -5.69 41.00 17.07
C GLY A 36 -5.07 41.13 15.68
N ILE A 37 -4.61 40.00 15.14
CA ILE A 37 -3.92 39.94 13.85
C ILE A 37 -4.91 40.21 12.71
N GLY A 38 -4.56 41.13 11.83
CA GLY A 38 -5.28 41.42 10.60
C GLY A 38 -4.43 41.18 9.37
N LEU A 39 -5.00 40.49 8.38
CA LEU A 39 -4.47 40.46 7.02
C LEU A 39 -4.95 41.71 6.28
N ARG A 40 -4.01 42.55 5.85
CA ARG A 40 -4.29 43.81 5.16
C ARG A 40 -3.79 43.74 3.73
N SER A 41 -4.62 44.19 2.79
CA SER A 41 -4.21 44.54 1.44
C SER A 41 -4.35 46.05 1.27
N ILE A 42 -3.23 46.70 0.95
CA ILE A 42 -3.10 48.15 0.91
C ILE A 42 -2.59 48.52 -0.47
N LYS A 43 -3.34 49.35 -1.18
CA LYS A 43 -3.01 49.80 -2.54
C LYS A 43 -2.93 51.32 -2.64
N PRO A 44 -1.92 51.87 -3.31
CA PRO A 44 -1.87 53.27 -3.65
C PRO A 44 -2.89 53.59 -4.76
N VAL A 45 -3.58 54.71 -4.64
CA VAL A 45 -4.53 55.22 -5.64
C VAL A 45 -3.90 56.42 -6.32
N PHE A 46 -3.85 56.36 -7.65
CA PHE A 46 -3.31 57.43 -8.49
C PHE A 46 -4.40 58.08 -9.33
N LYS A 47 -4.23 59.37 -9.58
CA LYS A 47 -4.99 60.12 -10.58
C LYS A 47 -3.99 60.93 -11.38
N ASP A 48 -4.03 60.79 -12.71
CA ASP A 48 -3.12 61.48 -13.64
C ASP A 48 -1.62 61.29 -13.30
N GLY A 49 -1.26 60.09 -12.82
CA GLY A 49 0.11 59.75 -12.40
C GLY A 49 0.51 60.27 -11.02
N GLN A 50 -0.34 61.08 -10.37
CA GLN A 50 -0.11 61.59 -9.03
C GLN A 50 -0.75 60.68 -7.98
N PHE A 51 -0.01 60.34 -6.92
CA PHE A 51 -0.55 59.62 -5.76
C PHE A 51 -1.51 60.53 -5.00
N ILE A 52 -2.76 60.09 -4.83
CA ILE A 52 -3.82 60.90 -4.21
C ILE A 52 -4.44 60.26 -2.96
N ALA A 53 -4.38 58.92 -2.84
CA ALA A 53 -5.00 58.22 -1.72
C ALA A 53 -4.41 56.82 -1.54
N ILE A 54 -4.87 56.14 -0.48
CA ILE A 54 -4.65 54.72 -0.24
C ILE A 54 -6.01 54.06 -0.12
N ALA A 55 -6.18 52.91 -0.76
CA ALA A 55 -7.28 52.00 -0.52
C ALA A 55 -6.78 50.83 0.33
N GLU A 56 -7.42 50.59 1.48
CA GLU A 56 -7.07 49.48 2.37
C GLU A 56 -8.30 48.58 2.54
N LEU A 57 -8.08 47.28 2.37
CA LEU A 57 -9.00 46.22 2.73
C LEU A 57 -8.35 45.36 3.81
N GLY A 58 -9.07 45.10 4.89
CA GLY A 58 -8.57 44.30 6.01
C GLY A 58 -9.52 43.19 6.41
N LEU A 59 -8.95 42.03 6.71
CA LEU A 59 -9.64 40.91 7.34
C LEU A 59 -8.99 40.66 8.69
N TYR A 60 -9.80 40.56 9.75
CA TYR A 60 -9.31 40.19 11.07
C TYR A 60 -9.34 38.66 11.21
N LEU A 61 -8.22 38.10 11.65
CA LEU A 61 -8.04 36.67 11.86
C LEU A 61 -8.57 36.30 13.25
N ASN A 62 -9.90 36.31 13.38
CA ASN A 62 -10.61 36.02 14.61
C ASN A 62 -11.18 34.59 14.61
N LYS A 63 -11.90 34.25 15.67
CA LYS A 63 -12.54 32.93 15.80
C LYS A 63 -13.50 32.62 14.64
N SER A 64 -14.33 33.58 14.22
CA SER A 64 -15.26 33.37 13.10
C SER A 64 -14.53 33.10 11.78
N PHE A 65 -13.36 33.72 11.57
CA PHE A 65 -12.52 33.41 10.41
C PHE A 65 -11.97 31.98 10.48
N LEU A 66 -11.59 31.49 11.67
CA LEU A 66 -11.14 30.09 11.82
C LEU A 66 -12.26 29.11 11.43
N GLU A 67 -13.48 29.36 11.89
CA GLU A 67 -14.66 28.50 11.65
C GLU A 67 -14.98 28.30 10.14
N ASP A 68 -14.52 29.22 9.28
CA ASP A 68 -14.71 29.16 7.83
C ASP A 68 -13.59 28.37 7.10
N ILE A 69 -12.52 27.95 7.79
CA ILE A 69 -11.34 27.30 7.19
C ILE A 69 -11.38 25.78 7.42
N PRO A 70 -11.00 24.95 6.44
CA PRO A 70 -10.88 23.52 6.64
C PRO A 70 -9.74 23.15 7.61
N ASN A 71 -10.01 22.08 8.37
CA ASN A 71 -9.17 21.56 9.46
C ASN A 71 -9.14 22.49 10.69
N GLU A 72 -8.83 21.92 11.85
CA GLU A 72 -8.76 22.70 13.09
C GLU A 72 -7.53 23.63 13.01
N GLN A 73 -7.79 24.94 12.98
CA GLN A 73 -6.79 25.99 12.82
C GLN A 73 -6.71 26.83 14.09
N ASN A 74 -5.52 27.37 14.37
CA ASN A 74 -5.27 28.18 15.56
C ASN A 74 -4.34 29.34 15.22
N PHE A 75 -4.72 30.56 15.59
CA PHE A 75 -3.82 31.70 15.53
C PHE A 75 -3.11 31.89 16.85
N VAL A 76 -1.80 32.10 16.81
CA VAL A 76 -0.97 32.46 17.96
C VAL A 76 -0.37 33.84 17.71
N GLN A 77 -0.75 34.83 18.50
CA GLN A 77 -0.23 36.17 18.44
C GLN A 77 0.95 36.32 19.41
N LEU A 78 2.07 36.84 18.89
CA LEU A 78 3.34 36.91 19.61
C LEU A 78 3.65 38.32 20.15
N TYR A 79 2.99 39.36 19.64
CA TYR A 79 3.24 40.76 19.99
C TYR A 79 1.93 41.48 20.33
N ASP A 80 2.00 42.57 21.07
CA ASP A 80 0.87 43.48 21.30
C ASP A 80 0.71 44.51 20.17
N GLU A 81 -0.28 45.41 20.29
CA GLU A 81 -0.54 46.47 19.31
C GLU A 81 0.55 47.55 19.24
N ASP A 82 1.37 47.68 20.29
CA ASP A 82 2.53 48.57 20.33
C ASP A 82 3.79 47.92 19.72
N GLY A 83 3.69 46.66 19.27
CA GLY A 83 4.81 45.89 18.73
C GLY A 83 5.77 45.34 19.79
N LYS A 84 5.37 45.30 21.07
CA LYS A 84 6.14 44.65 22.13
C LYS A 84 5.82 43.17 22.16
N LYS A 85 6.86 42.35 22.34
CA LYS A 85 6.71 40.90 22.46
C LYS A 85 5.93 40.55 23.72
N LEU A 86 4.89 39.74 23.59
CA LEU A 86 4.09 39.27 24.71
C LEU A 86 4.88 38.24 25.52
N GLU A 87 4.82 38.33 26.86
CA GLU A 87 5.38 37.30 27.75
C GLU A 87 4.66 35.95 27.58
N LYS A 88 3.36 36.01 27.30
CA LYS A 88 2.52 34.85 26.99
C LYS A 88 1.79 35.12 25.68
N PRO A 89 1.99 34.28 24.64
CA PRO A 89 1.27 34.42 23.39
C PRO A 89 -0.25 34.39 23.60
N ILE A 90 -0.98 35.21 22.86
CA ILE A 90 -2.45 35.15 22.82
C ILE A 90 -2.84 34.09 21.79
N VAL A 91 -3.57 33.07 22.21
CA VAL A 91 -4.04 31.99 21.32
C VAL A 91 -5.50 32.24 20.98
N VAL A 92 -5.79 32.45 19.70
CA VAL A 92 -7.15 32.41 19.15
C VAL A 92 -7.36 31.02 18.58
N THR A 93 -8.28 30.29 19.17
CA THR A 93 -8.55 28.89 18.86
C THR A 93 -10.04 28.68 18.61
N GLU A 94 -10.38 27.75 17.73
CA GLU A 94 -11.75 27.22 17.62
C GLU A 94 -12.16 26.49 18.90
N ASN A 95 -11.19 25.81 19.54
CA ASN A 95 -11.38 24.82 20.59
C ASN A 95 -10.55 25.17 21.84
N GLU A 96 -11.14 25.13 23.03
CA GLU A 96 -10.56 25.78 24.23
C GLU A 96 -9.17 25.26 24.68
N ASP A 97 -8.72 24.11 24.18
CA ASP A 97 -7.65 23.32 24.81
C ASP A 97 -6.40 23.06 23.95
N LEU A 98 -6.07 23.91 22.98
CA LEU A 98 -4.82 23.77 22.19
C LEU A 98 -3.56 23.64 23.08
N THR A 99 -3.56 24.31 24.23
CA THR A 99 -2.46 24.30 25.22
C THR A 99 -2.28 22.97 25.94
N LYS A 100 -3.25 22.04 25.87
CA LYS A 100 -3.11 20.67 26.37
C LYS A 100 -2.53 19.71 25.33
N GLU A 101 -2.63 20.06 24.04
CA GLU A 101 -2.21 19.21 22.93
C GLU A 101 -0.80 19.54 22.42
N ILE A 102 -0.39 20.80 22.53
CA ILE A 102 0.93 21.30 22.11
C ILE A 102 1.77 21.58 23.36
N SER A 103 2.91 20.92 23.49
CA SER A 103 3.83 21.18 24.60
C SER A 103 4.50 22.55 24.45
N SER A 104 4.94 23.14 25.57
CA SER A 104 5.70 24.42 25.53
C SER A 104 6.97 24.32 24.68
N GLU A 105 7.57 23.13 24.60
CA GLU A 105 8.75 22.86 23.78
C GLU A 105 8.39 22.89 22.29
N ASP A 106 7.28 22.27 21.90
CA ASP A 106 6.84 22.24 20.50
C ASP A 106 6.36 23.62 20.04
N LEU A 107 5.71 24.38 20.94
CA LEU A 107 5.35 25.78 20.66
C LEU A 107 6.61 26.65 20.45
N ARG A 108 7.67 26.45 21.23
CA ARG A 108 8.95 27.16 21.01
C ARG A 108 9.54 26.81 19.65
N LYS A 109 9.55 25.53 19.28
CA LYS A 109 10.05 25.10 17.96
C LYS A 109 9.21 25.65 16.81
N PHE A 110 7.89 25.75 16.97
CA PHE A 110 7.03 26.42 16.00
C PHE A 110 7.35 27.91 15.85
N ILE A 111 7.75 28.60 16.92
CA ILE A 111 8.18 29.99 16.81
C ILE A 111 9.52 30.09 16.06
N GLU A 112 10.46 29.20 16.35
CA GLU A 112 11.85 29.27 15.85
C GLU A 112 12.05 28.71 14.43
N ASN A 113 11.21 27.78 13.98
CA ASN A 113 11.40 27.05 12.73
C ASN A 113 10.09 26.94 11.92
N GLU A 114 10.11 27.53 10.72
CA GLU A 114 8.97 27.57 9.79
C GLU A 114 8.62 26.21 9.19
N ASP A 115 9.58 25.29 9.14
CA ASP A 115 9.40 23.94 8.61
C ASP A 115 9.13 22.90 9.72
N TYR A 116 8.97 23.34 10.97
CA TYR A 116 8.73 22.41 12.07
C TYR A 116 7.33 21.80 12.00
N TYR A 117 7.27 20.50 12.22
CA TYR A 117 6.03 19.74 12.35
C TYR A 117 6.21 18.61 13.35
N PHE A 118 5.10 18.11 13.90
CA PHE A 118 5.11 16.91 14.71
C PHE A 118 3.82 16.10 14.57
N LEU A 119 3.90 14.82 14.93
CA LEU A 119 2.77 13.90 14.94
C LEU A 119 2.38 13.59 16.39
N ASN A 120 1.12 13.79 16.75
CA ASN A 120 0.60 13.43 18.06
C ASN A 120 -0.82 12.83 17.93
N ASN A 121 -1.06 11.68 18.55
CA ASN A 121 -2.36 10.99 18.58
C ASN A 121 -3.05 10.80 17.20
N GLY A 122 -2.27 10.61 16.13
CA GLY A 122 -2.80 10.45 14.76
C GLY A 122 -3.18 11.75 14.07
N PHE A 123 -2.70 12.89 14.58
CA PHE A 123 -2.82 14.20 13.96
C PHE A 123 -1.44 14.73 13.58
N LEU A 124 -1.39 15.46 12.46
CA LEU A 124 -0.25 16.27 12.05
C LEU A 124 -0.47 17.70 12.52
N TYR A 125 0.54 18.24 13.21
CA TYR A 125 0.62 19.65 13.57
C TYR A 125 1.74 20.30 12.78
N ASN A 126 1.41 21.40 12.09
CA ASN A 126 2.37 22.20 11.32
C ASN A 126 2.07 23.68 11.52
N VAL A 127 3.05 24.53 11.20
CA VAL A 127 2.97 25.98 11.42
C VAL A 127 3.15 26.75 10.11
N ILE A 128 2.50 27.90 10.03
CA ILE A 128 2.76 28.94 9.04
C ILE A 128 3.07 30.23 9.78
N HIS A 129 4.23 30.82 9.51
CA HIS A 129 4.64 32.10 10.08
C HIS A 129 3.98 33.26 9.34
N MET A 130 3.20 34.06 10.07
CA MET A 130 2.58 35.27 9.57
C MET A 130 3.54 36.44 9.76
N LYS A 131 4.06 36.97 8.65
CA LYS A 131 5.08 38.02 8.63
C LYS A 131 4.49 39.40 8.35
N ASP A 132 5.01 40.41 9.02
CA ASP A 132 4.72 41.81 8.70
C ASP A 132 5.48 42.27 7.45
N VAL A 133 5.29 43.54 7.09
CA VAL A 133 5.89 44.19 5.91
C VAL A 133 7.42 44.28 5.98
N GLU A 134 8.00 44.14 7.18
CA GLU A 134 9.44 44.14 7.42
C GLU A 134 10.01 42.70 7.49
N GLY A 135 9.16 41.68 7.41
CA GLY A 135 9.53 40.27 7.50
C GLY A 135 9.54 39.71 8.91
N ASN A 136 9.12 40.48 9.92
CA ASN A 136 9.05 40.01 11.30
C ASN A 136 7.83 39.10 11.48
N VAL A 137 8.00 37.99 12.19
CA VAL A 137 6.92 37.05 12.51
C VAL A 137 6.03 37.66 13.59
N VAL A 138 4.85 38.16 13.21
CA VAL A 138 3.90 38.79 14.15
C VAL A 138 2.93 37.78 14.76
N GLY A 139 2.75 36.63 14.11
CA GLY A 139 1.98 35.51 14.65
C GLY A 139 2.20 34.21 13.89
N LEU A 140 1.56 33.16 14.37
CA LEU A 140 1.63 31.81 13.80
C LEU A 140 0.22 31.32 13.50
N LEU A 141 0.06 30.60 12.40
CA LEU A 141 -1.11 29.78 12.12
C LEU A 141 -0.70 28.32 12.32
N ILE A 142 -1.25 27.68 13.34
CA ILE A 142 -1.01 26.27 13.64
C ILE A 142 -2.20 25.46 13.13
N SER A 143 -1.91 24.55 12.20
CA SER A 143 -2.90 23.63 11.62
C SER A 143 -2.83 22.27 12.28
N LYS A 144 -3.99 21.69 12.59
CA LYS A 144 -4.13 20.32 13.08
C LYS A 144 -4.94 19.49 12.08
N THR A 145 -4.27 18.55 11.43
CA THR A 145 -4.87 17.71 10.37
C THR A 145 -5.00 16.27 10.86
N SER A 146 -6.20 15.69 10.78
CA SER A 146 -6.43 14.29 11.14
C SER A 146 -5.82 13.35 10.08
N LEU A 147 -4.90 12.50 10.51
CA LEU A 147 -4.41 11.38 9.70
C LEU A 147 -5.17 10.08 10.00
N LYS A 148 -6.14 10.11 10.93
CA LYS A 148 -6.83 8.90 11.41
C LYS A 148 -7.64 8.22 10.32
N GLU A 149 -8.33 9.00 9.48
CA GLU A 149 -9.16 8.46 8.40
C GLU A 149 -8.30 7.77 7.34
N GLU A 150 -7.25 8.44 6.89
CA GLU A 150 -6.27 7.89 5.94
C GLU A 150 -5.60 6.63 6.48
N VAL A 151 -5.14 6.66 7.74
CA VAL A 151 -4.52 5.50 8.38
C VAL A 151 -5.52 4.36 8.58
N ALA A 152 -6.78 4.64 8.93
CA ALA A 152 -7.80 3.63 9.10
C ALA A 152 -8.20 2.97 7.78
N LEU A 153 -8.37 3.76 6.71
CA LEU A 153 -8.61 3.26 5.36
C LEU A 153 -7.44 2.42 4.86
N GLN A 154 -6.20 2.84 5.12
CA GLN A 154 -5.01 2.09 4.76
C GLN A 154 -4.89 0.78 5.56
N LYS A 155 -5.22 0.78 6.86
CA LYS A 155 -5.29 -0.46 7.65
C LYS A 155 -6.32 -1.43 7.10
N LYS A 156 -7.53 -0.94 6.77
CA LYS A 156 -8.60 -1.78 6.18
C LYS A 156 -8.15 -2.37 4.84
N ARG A 157 -7.54 -1.56 3.96
CA ARG A 157 -6.99 -2.00 2.68
C ARG A 157 -5.91 -3.06 2.88
N ASN A 158 -4.94 -2.82 3.77
CA ASN A 158 -3.86 -3.77 4.04
C ASN A 158 -4.37 -5.09 4.61
N LEU A 159 -5.35 -5.07 5.53
CA LEU A 159 -5.98 -6.30 6.02
C LEU A 159 -6.65 -7.08 4.89
N MET A 160 -7.38 -6.40 4.01
CA MET A 160 -8.03 -7.03 2.86
C MET A 160 -7.01 -7.61 1.87
N THR A 161 -5.93 -6.88 1.55
CA THR A 161 -4.85 -7.36 0.68
C THR A 161 -4.12 -8.56 1.30
N THR A 162 -3.79 -8.52 2.59
CA THR A 162 -3.16 -9.64 3.30
C THR A 162 -4.06 -10.87 3.32
N PHE A 163 -5.37 -10.69 3.52
CA PHE A 163 -6.34 -11.79 3.45
C PHE A 163 -6.43 -12.42 2.06
N LEU A 164 -6.43 -11.61 0.99
CA LEU A 164 -6.43 -12.14 -0.38
C LEU A 164 -5.14 -12.91 -0.70
N MET A 165 -3.99 -12.39 -0.26
CA MET A 165 -2.70 -13.08 -0.44
C MET A 165 -2.66 -14.41 0.31
N SER A 166 -3.16 -14.47 1.54
CA SER A 166 -3.22 -15.72 2.29
C SER A 166 -4.16 -16.74 1.63
N LEU A 167 -5.29 -16.29 1.08
CA LEU A 167 -6.20 -17.16 0.32
C LEU A 167 -5.52 -17.77 -0.91
N VAL A 168 -4.75 -16.99 -1.67
CA VAL A 168 -3.99 -17.49 -2.82
C VAL A 168 -2.97 -18.55 -2.39
N ILE A 169 -2.25 -18.32 -1.29
CA ILE A 169 -1.30 -19.30 -0.73
C ILE A 169 -2.02 -20.59 -0.34
N VAL A 170 -3.17 -20.50 0.32
CA VAL A 170 -3.98 -21.68 0.69
C VAL A 170 -4.41 -22.46 -0.55
N VAL A 171 -4.88 -21.79 -1.60
CA VAL A 171 -5.25 -22.45 -2.86
C VAL A 171 -4.06 -23.17 -3.49
N ILE A 172 -2.88 -22.53 -3.54
CA ILE A 172 -1.66 -23.15 -4.05
C ILE A 172 -1.31 -24.40 -3.24
N VAL A 173 -1.34 -24.32 -1.90
CA VAL A 173 -1.07 -25.47 -1.02
C VAL A 173 -2.05 -26.60 -1.26
N VAL A 174 -3.35 -26.32 -1.42
CA VAL A 174 -4.38 -27.32 -1.72
C VAL A 174 -4.12 -27.99 -3.06
N VAL A 175 -3.82 -27.22 -4.11
CA VAL A 175 -3.52 -27.76 -5.45
C VAL A 175 -2.26 -28.64 -5.41
N LEU A 176 -1.19 -28.18 -4.76
CA LEU A 176 0.03 -28.96 -4.60
C LEU A 176 -0.24 -30.27 -3.83
N PHE A 177 -1.03 -30.21 -2.77
CA PHE A 177 -1.42 -31.40 -2.01
C PHE A 177 -2.23 -32.39 -2.86
N MET A 178 -3.16 -31.91 -3.70
CA MET A 178 -3.92 -32.75 -4.63
C MET A 178 -3.03 -33.42 -5.67
N ILE A 179 -2.08 -32.68 -6.25
CA ILE A 179 -1.12 -33.21 -7.23
C ILE A 179 -0.23 -34.28 -6.58
N LEU A 180 0.36 -33.99 -5.42
CA LEU A 180 1.21 -34.94 -4.69
C LEU A 180 0.46 -36.22 -4.33
N ARG A 181 -0.80 -36.10 -3.87
CA ARG A 181 -1.63 -37.25 -3.55
C ARG A 181 -1.96 -38.09 -4.79
N SER A 182 -2.23 -37.44 -5.93
CA SER A 182 -2.49 -38.13 -7.20
C SER A 182 -1.26 -38.90 -7.69
N ILE A 183 -0.09 -38.27 -7.70
CA ILE A 183 1.18 -38.88 -8.10
C ILE A 183 1.51 -40.06 -7.20
N ASN A 184 1.45 -39.89 -5.87
CA ASN A 184 1.75 -40.96 -4.92
C ASN A 184 0.84 -42.18 -5.11
N LYS A 185 -0.44 -41.97 -5.40
CA LYS A 185 -1.39 -43.07 -5.69
C LYS A 185 -0.99 -43.81 -6.97
N GLN A 186 -0.66 -43.09 -8.04
CA GLN A 186 -0.28 -43.68 -9.32
C GLN A 186 1.04 -44.46 -9.23
N VAL A 187 2.07 -43.87 -8.60
CA VAL A 187 3.37 -44.51 -8.37
C VAL A 187 3.21 -45.79 -7.54
N LYS A 188 2.40 -45.76 -6.48
CA LYS A 188 2.12 -46.96 -5.66
C LYS A 188 1.43 -48.05 -6.49
N SER A 189 0.50 -47.69 -7.36
CA SER A 189 -0.17 -48.66 -8.24
C SER A 189 0.80 -49.32 -9.21
N ILE A 190 1.77 -48.55 -9.75
CA ILE A 190 2.79 -49.09 -10.64
C ILE A 190 3.71 -50.06 -9.90
N ASN A 191 4.21 -49.66 -8.72
CA ASN A 191 5.08 -50.52 -7.90
C ASN A 191 4.40 -51.85 -7.55
N LEU A 192 3.15 -51.82 -7.07
CA LEU A 192 2.40 -53.04 -6.75
C LEU A 192 2.18 -53.95 -7.97
N THR A 193 2.07 -53.38 -9.16
CA THR A 193 1.92 -54.19 -10.39
C THR A 193 3.25 -54.78 -10.83
N LEU A 194 4.34 -54.01 -10.73
CA LEU A 194 5.69 -54.49 -11.00
C LEU A 194 6.11 -55.62 -10.06
N GLU A 195 5.72 -55.58 -8.79
CA GLU A 195 5.93 -56.69 -7.84
C GLU A 195 5.27 -57.99 -8.32
N LYS A 196 4.04 -57.92 -8.85
CA LYS A 196 3.36 -59.08 -9.44
C LYS A 196 4.06 -59.60 -10.70
N VAL A 197 4.50 -58.70 -11.57
CA VAL A 197 5.30 -59.06 -12.76
C VAL A 197 6.59 -59.74 -12.36
N ALA A 198 7.30 -59.21 -11.35
CA ALA A 198 8.53 -59.82 -10.83
C ALA A 198 8.30 -61.21 -10.24
N SER A 199 7.11 -61.49 -9.71
CA SER A 199 6.71 -62.84 -9.25
C SER A 199 6.30 -63.79 -10.38
N GLY A 200 6.36 -63.36 -11.65
CA GLY A 200 6.05 -64.17 -12.83
C GLY A 200 4.61 -64.04 -13.34
N ASP A 201 3.76 -63.25 -12.68
CA ASP A 201 2.42 -62.97 -13.17
C ASP A 201 2.45 -61.88 -14.24
N LEU A 202 2.55 -62.31 -15.50
CA LEU A 202 2.52 -61.41 -16.65
C LEU A 202 1.10 -60.98 -17.03
N THR A 203 0.04 -61.50 -16.40
CA THR A 203 -1.37 -61.25 -16.79
C THR A 203 -1.93 -59.93 -16.27
N VAL A 204 -1.19 -59.25 -15.39
CA VAL A 204 -1.58 -57.97 -14.80
C VAL A 204 -1.66 -56.85 -15.82
N LYS A 205 -2.52 -55.87 -15.53
CA LYS A 205 -2.73 -54.69 -16.38
C LYS A 205 -2.65 -53.41 -15.56
N LEU A 206 -1.86 -52.46 -16.04
CA LEU A 206 -1.80 -51.11 -15.50
C LEU A 206 -2.91 -50.25 -16.11
N HIS A 207 -3.63 -49.53 -15.26
CA HIS A 207 -4.59 -48.52 -15.71
C HIS A 207 -3.88 -47.17 -15.85
N GLY A 208 -3.87 -46.63 -17.06
CA GLY A 208 -3.21 -45.37 -17.37
C GLY A 208 -4.10 -44.15 -17.14
N THR A 209 -3.45 -43.04 -16.81
CA THR A 209 -4.00 -41.67 -16.85
C THR A 209 -3.52 -40.93 -18.11
N SER A 210 -4.08 -39.78 -18.45
CA SER A 210 -3.71 -39.03 -19.67
C SER A 210 -2.39 -38.24 -19.55
N ASN A 211 -1.55 -38.57 -18.56
CA ASN A 211 -0.28 -37.88 -18.24
C ASN A 211 0.93 -38.79 -18.53
N GLU A 212 2.13 -38.30 -18.20
CA GLU A 212 3.40 -39.00 -18.39
C GLU A 212 3.43 -40.36 -17.67
N ILE A 213 2.81 -40.46 -16.49
CA ILE A 213 2.70 -41.72 -15.74
C ILE A 213 1.83 -42.74 -16.48
N GLY A 214 0.76 -42.31 -17.13
CA GLY A 214 -0.05 -43.21 -17.95
C GLY A 214 0.62 -43.60 -19.26
N ALA A 215 1.47 -42.75 -19.84
CA ALA A 215 2.32 -43.15 -20.96
C ALA A 215 3.26 -44.30 -20.57
N ILE A 216 3.88 -44.23 -19.38
CA ILE A 216 4.69 -45.33 -18.83
C ILE A 216 3.85 -46.59 -18.64
N ALA A 217 2.64 -46.47 -18.07
CA ALA A 217 1.74 -47.60 -17.88
C ALA A 217 1.37 -48.29 -19.20
N ASN A 218 1.11 -47.52 -20.25
CA ASN A 218 0.79 -48.04 -21.59
C ASN A 218 1.97 -48.78 -22.22
N THR A 219 3.18 -48.20 -22.17
CA THR A 219 4.40 -48.84 -22.65
C THR A 219 4.67 -50.16 -21.91
N LEU A 220 4.50 -50.18 -20.59
CA LEU A 220 4.69 -51.39 -19.80
C LEU A 220 3.65 -52.47 -20.14
N ASN A 221 2.38 -52.09 -20.35
CA ASN A 221 1.35 -53.02 -20.84
C ASN A 221 1.68 -53.61 -22.22
N GLU A 222 2.33 -52.86 -23.11
CA GLU A 222 2.82 -53.38 -24.39
C GLU A 222 3.95 -54.38 -24.21
N THR A 223 4.91 -54.09 -23.33
CA THR A 223 6.01 -55.00 -22.99
C THR A 223 5.49 -56.31 -22.41
N LEU A 224 4.52 -56.26 -21.48
CA LEU A 224 3.89 -57.45 -20.91
C LEU A 224 3.19 -58.30 -21.97
N ARG A 225 2.44 -57.66 -22.89
CA ARG A 225 1.79 -58.37 -24.01
C ARG A 225 2.81 -59.09 -24.91
N LYS A 226 3.93 -58.44 -25.22
CA LYS A 226 5.01 -59.05 -26.01
C LYS A 226 5.66 -60.22 -25.28
N LEU A 227 5.93 -60.10 -23.98
CA LEU A 227 6.48 -61.19 -23.17
C LEU A 227 5.52 -62.39 -23.08
N GLN A 228 4.23 -62.14 -22.88
CA GLN A 228 3.21 -63.21 -22.91
C GLN A 228 3.18 -63.95 -24.24
N ALA A 229 3.25 -63.22 -25.36
CA ALA A 229 3.27 -63.82 -26.70
C ALA A 229 4.53 -64.71 -26.87
N LEU A 230 5.70 -64.22 -26.48
CA LEU A 230 6.95 -65.00 -26.52
C LEU A 230 6.86 -66.29 -25.69
N PHE A 231 6.31 -66.23 -24.48
CA PHE A 231 6.10 -67.42 -23.65
C PHE A 231 5.13 -68.42 -24.30
N LYS A 232 4.06 -67.93 -24.94
CA LYS A 232 3.11 -68.77 -25.66
C LYS A 232 3.78 -69.47 -26.85
N ASP A 233 4.56 -68.74 -27.64
CA ASP A 233 5.30 -69.29 -28.78
C ASP A 233 6.34 -70.33 -28.35
N PHE A 234 7.00 -70.08 -27.22
CA PHE A 234 7.94 -71.01 -26.60
C PHE A 234 7.25 -72.31 -26.13
N GLN A 235 6.07 -72.20 -25.49
CA GLN A 235 5.27 -73.37 -25.11
C GLN A 235 4.82 -74.19 -26.32
N MET A 236 4.36 -73.53 -27.40
CA MET A 236 3.98 -74.19 -28.65
C MET A 236 5.19 -74.93 -29.26
N SER A 237 6.36 -74.28 -29.28
CA SER A 237 7.60 -74.90 -29.77
C SER A 237 7.99 -76.16 -28.97
N PHE A 238 7.82 -76.15 -27.64
CA PHE A 238 8.03 -77.33 -26.80
C PHE A 238 7.07 -78.48 -27.10
N VAL A 239 5.80 -78.16 -27.36
CA VAL A 239 4.80 -79.17 -27.76
C VAL A 239 5.18 -79.79 -29.09
N ASP A 240 5.61 -78.99 -30.06
CA ASP A 240 6.03 -79.48 -31.37
C ASP A 240 7.30 -80.34 -31.29
N ILE A 241 8.28 -79.95 -30.46
CA ILE A 241 9.48 -80.76 -30.17
C ILE A 241 9.07 -82.10 -29.53
N ASN A 242 8.20 -82.11 -28.52
CA ASN A 242 7.75 -83.34 -27.87
C ASN A 242 7.00 -84.27 -28.83
N LYS A 243 6.16 -83.73 -29.72
CA LYS A 243 5.52 -84.50 -30.79
C LYS A 243 6.55 -85.11 -31.76
N ALA A 244 7.55 -84.33 -32.17
CA ALA A 244 8.61 -84.81 -33.05
C ALA A 244 9.44 -85.93 -32.40
N VAL A 245 9.80 -85.79 -31.12
CA VAL A 245 10.49 -86.84 -30.34
C VAL A 245 9.64 -88.11 -30.23
N SER A 246 8.33 -87.99 -29.96
CA SER A 246 7.42 -89.13 -29.90
C SER A 246 7.30 -89.86 -31.24
N ASN A 247 7.26 -89.13 -32.36
CA ASN A 247 7.29 -89.72 -33.69
C ASN A 247 8.61 -90.44 -33.95
N TYR A 248 9.74 -89.85 -33.51
CA TYR A 248 11.05 -90.47 -33.65
C TYR A 248 11.15 -91.79 -32.87
N SER A 249 10.62 -91.83 -31.64
CA SER A 249 10.57 -93.07 -30.85
C SER A 249 9.69 -94.16 -31.48
N MET A 250 8.60 -93.78 -32.13
CA MET A 250 7.77 -94.73 -32.88
C MET A 250 8.52 -95.31 -34.09
N VAL A 251 9.26 -94.47 -34.82
CA VAL A 251 10.09 -94.93 -35.96
C VAL A 251 11.23 -95.82 -35.50
N THR A 252 11.94 -95.48 -34.42
CA THR A 252 13.01 -96.34 -33.89
C THR A 252 12.48 -97.69 -33.43
N ASN A 253 11.33 -97.74 -32.74
CA ASN A 253 10.73 -99.01 -32.32
C ASN A 253 10.30 -99.86 -33.53
N GLN A 254 9.77 -99.24 -34.59
CA GLN A 254 9.47 -99.96 -35.85
C GLN A 254 10.72 -100.51 -36.52
N VAL A 255 11.86 -99.81 -36.45
CA VAL A 255 13.13 -100.32 -36.99
C VAL A 255 13.66 -101.46 -36.13
N GLU A 256 13.53 -101.39 -34.80
CA GLU A 256 13.93 -102.45 -33.87
C GLU A 256 13.11 -103.74 -34.04
N ASP A 257 11.80 -103.62 -34.32
CA ASP A 257 10.91 -104.73 -34.68
C ASP A 257 11.22 -105.37 -36.04
N VAL A 258 11.91 -104.65 -36.94
CA VAL A 258 12.29 -105.14 -38.28
C VAL A 258 13.68 -105.79 -38.29
N VAL A 259 14.53 -105.47 -37.30
CA VAL A 259 15.92 -105.93 -37.22
C VAL A 259 16.08 -107.17 -36.32
N ASN A 260 15.05 -107.55 -35.55
CA ASN A 260 14.96 -108.83 -34.82
C ASN A 260 14.03 -109.82 -35.53
#